data_AF-A0AAD6XN33-F1
#
_entry.id   AF-A0AAD6XN33-F1
#
_cell.length_a   1.000
_cell.length_b   1.000
_cell.length_c   1.000
_cell.angle_alpha   90.00
_cell.angle_beta   90.00
_cell.angle_gamma   90.00
#
_symmetry.space_group_name_H-M   'P 1'
#
loop_
_entity.id
_entity.type
_entity.pdbx_description
1 polymer ?
#
loop_
_entity_poly.entity_id
_entity_poly.type
_entity_poly.pdbx_seq_one_letter_code
_entity_poly.pdbx_strand_id
1 'polypeptide(L)'
;MLRSLILLLPLLSRAGATLNFSRLETTPLPLPALVLSPQAPAFDFDLYSALPPANSTSKTLQGLPSGRASGPGAECSASMSATAVTFEDCGDAINVCRCVDATMSAETVVDRLGRVPVGLRRYIGTVVVLRAAEPSAYTLTNGDIHLFGDCAMDTWVHEASHAFDFATATPVSSGAGWTQAIADDTCAPDNYSLTNRVEDFAQMSVMKTYALLYDGYLPPGFRADCMAHQLEFLSTLPLFNASALFGNTCALSDIQMQTGCRIPWPPQPIPSAVLIPGPMDPRMGRSDLNSIAPFMVRGMGFRRGALLSGIVSLSFSVATPHTPRADIPEEFSLPSLALPAQQHDFDSFDLTSALPPAAVASAAPIALPSICAEYMGPDEECTSDMTALNVTYEDCGSGFIICRCADAQMSMDTVLDRFGRVPVGLRRYAGAVFVMSDVEAHAYTLTTGDTHFFGDCAVDSWMTHAYDFAEAEPQSSWPGWAEALAADSCVPDVYSQTNEIEDFAQISVMKIYMLLHSGSLPPGFTADCLSNQLAFVDALPLYNAVTLFGNTCAILDTSPLARCIPVPHRDPYPANQACAQTHQASGDARPDAHVPNRRP
;
A
#
# COMPACT_ATOMS: atom_id res chain seq x y z
N MET A 1 -25.55 -48.78 41.17
CA MET A 1 -26.96 -48.93 41.56
C MET A 1 -27.75 -47.82 40.87
N LEU A 2 -28.16 -48.12 39.64
CA LEU A 2 -29.23 -47.44 38.93
C LEU A 2 -30.55 -47.88 39.60
N ARG A 3 -31.45 -46.96 39.95
CA ARG A 3 -32.90 -47.16 39.83
C ARG A 3 -33.71 -45.94 40.31
N SER A 4 -34.61 -45.54 39.41
CA SER A 4 -35.96 -45.02 39.70
C SER A 4 -36.10 -43.54 40.10
N LEU A 5 -36.49 -42.71 39.13
CA LEU A 5 -37.81 -42.07 39.18
C LEU A 5 -38.24 -41.56 37.79
N ILE A 6 -39.05 -42.36 37.10
CA ILE A 6 -39.98 -41.94 36.05
C ILE A 6 -41.37 -42.31 36.58
N LEU A 7 -42.32 -41.35 36.50
CA LEU A 7 -43.80 -41.43 36.50
C LEU A 7 -44.51 -40.54 37.54
N LEU A 8 -45.16 -39.47 37.03
CA LEU A 8 -46.50 -38.94 37.38
C LEU A 8 -46.78 -37.73 36.47
N LEU A 9 -47.38 -37.96 35.29
CA LEU A 9 -48.78 -37.73 34.90
C LEU A 9 -49.09 -36.30 34.36
N PRO A 10 -50.08 -36.18 33.45
CA PRO A 10 -50.30 -35.10 32.49
C PRO A 10 -51.44 -34.15 32.91
N LEU A 11 -51.86 -33.28 31.99
CA LEU A 11 -52.96 -32.29 32.04
C LEU A 11 -52.49 -30.87 32.37
N LEU A 12 -52.33 -30.06 31.33
CA LEU A 12 -52.92 -28.72 31.22
C LEU A 12 -52.71 -28.20 29.79
N SER A 13 -53.65 -28.53 28.91
CA SER A 13 -53.91 -27.70 27.73
C SER A 13 -54.73 -26.49 28.16
N ARG A 14 -54.46 -25.34 27.54
CA ARG A 14 -55.19 -24.05 27.63
C ARG A 14 -54.81 -23.13 28.80
N ALA A 15 -53.69 -22.44 28.62
CA ALA A 15 -53.63 -20.99 28.81
C ALA A 15 -52.57 -20.44 27.84
N GLY A 16 -52.94 -19.46 27.02
CA GLY A 16 -52.02 -18.77 26.12
C GLY A 16 -51.05 -17.91 26.92
N ALA A 17 -49.98 -18.53 27.41
CA ALA A 17 -48.78 -17.85 27.85
C ALA A 17 -47.67 -18.19 26.87
N THR A 18 -47.09 -17.16 26.26
CA THR A 18 -45.81 -17.24 25.56
C THR A 18 -44.78 -17.81 26.52
N LEU A 19 -44.42 -19.09 26.33
CA LEU A 19 -43.27 -19.69 26.97
C LEU A 19 -42.03 -19.00 26.40
N ASN A 20 -41.49 -18.06 27.15
CA ASN A 20 -40.16 -17.52 26.88
C ASN A 20 -39.18 -18.65 27.19
N PHE A 21 -38.68 -19.31 26.14
CA PHE A 21 -37.55 -20.21 26.25
C PHE A 21 -36.32 -19.35 26.57
N SER A 22 -36.12 -19.02 27.84
CA SER A 22 -34.80 -18.69 28.34
C SER A 22 -33.92 -19.91 28.05
N ARG A 23 -33.08 -19.76 27.04
CA ARG A 23 -32.05 -20.70 26.66
C ARG A 23 -31.29 -21.06 27.94
N LEU A 24 -31.37 -22.32 28.37
CA LEU A 24 -30.42 -22.91 29.30
C LEU A 24 -29.08 -23.03 28.56
N GLU A 25 -28.45 -21.89 28.29
CA GLU A 25 -27.01 -21.86 28.13
C GLU A 25 -26.46 -22.22 29.51
N THR A 26 -25.77 -23.35 29.57
CA THR A 26 -24.82 -23.59 30.65
C THR A 26 -23.79 -22.47 30.55
N THR A 27 -24.03 -21.35 31.23
CA THR A 27 -23.09 -20.24 31.30
C THR A 27 -21.78 -20.84 31.78
N PRO A 28 -20.74 -20.88 30.91
CA PRO A 28 -19.41 -21.26 31.37
C PRO A 28 -19.10 -20.37 32.56
N LEU A 29 -18.54 -20.95 33.63
CA LEU A 29 -18.08 -20.14 34.75
C LEU A 29 -17.18 -19.04 34.19
N PRO A 30 -17.38 -17.77 34.58
CA PRO A 30 -16.58 -16.67 34.05
C PRO A 30 -15.10 -17.00 34.29
N LEU A 31 -14.30 -16.89 33.23
CA LEU A 31 -12.86 -17.05 33.33
C LEU A 31 -12.32 -16.03 34.34
N PRO A 32 -11.29 -16.38 35.13
CA PRO A 32 -10.73 -15.44 36.08
C PRO A 32 -10.12 -14.25 35.34
N ALA A 33 -10.32 -13.05 35.89
CA ALA A 33 -9.64 -11.84 35.45
C ALA A 33 -8.13 -11.98 35.58
N LEU A 34 -7.40 -11.32 34.68
CA LEU A 34 -5.92 -11.34 34.66
C LEU A 34 -5.34 -10.40 35.72
N VAL A 35 -4.18 -10.75 36.26
CA VAL A 35 -3.47 -9.93 37.26
C VAL A 35 -2.34 -9.18 36.57
N LEU A 36 -2.70 -8.23 35.72
CA LEU A 36 -1.79 -7.35 34.97
C LEU A 36 -2.18 -5.88 35.19
N SER A 37 -1.23 -4.96 34.98
CA SER A 37 -1.54 -3.52 34.97
C SER A 37 -1.91 -3.06 33.56
N PRO A 38 -3.05 -2.39 33.35
CA PRO A 38 -3.38 -1.86 32.03
C PRO A 38 -2.51 -0.64 31.71
N GLN A 39 -2.03 -0.52 30.47
CA GLN A 39 -1.27 0.66 30.04
C GLN A 39 -2.17 1.86 29.71
N ALA A 40 -3.38 1.60 29.17
CA ALA A 40 -4.38 2.60 28.83
C ALA A 40 -5.79 2.17 29.27
N PRO A 41 -6.77 3.08 29.35
CA PRO A 41 -8.16 2.68 29.64
C PRO A 41 -8.82 1.94 28.47
N ALA A 42 -8.46 2.28 27.24
CA ALA A 42 -8.86 1.69 25.96
C ALA A 42 -7.84 2.10 24.88
N PHE A 43 -7.92 1.53 23.68
CA PHE A 43 -7.16 2.04 22.54
C PHE A 43 -7.63 3.44 22.10
N ASP A 44 -6.67 4.30 21.76
CA ASP A 44 -6.87 5.68 21.30
C ASP A 44 -5.96 5.99 20.09
N PHE A 45 -5.64 4.97 19.30
CA PHE A 45 -4.88 5.10 18.06
C PHE A 45 -5.73 4.62 16.88
N ASP A 46 -5.42 5.14 15.70
CA ASP A 46 -6.15 4.83 14.48
C ASP A 46 -5.42 3.77 13.65
N LEU A 47 -6.07 2.62 13.44
CA LEU A 47 -5.60 1.60 12.47
C LEU A 47 -6.22 1.77 11.08
N TYR A 48 -7.29 2.56 10.95
CA TYR A 48 -8.03 2.69 9.70
C TYR A 48 -7.16 3.27 8.60
N SER A 49 -6.43 4.35 8.89
CA SER A 49 -5.55 5.01 7.92
C SER A 49 -4.32 4.18 7.54
N ALA A 50 -3.83 3.32 8.43
CA ALA A 50 -2.64 2.50 8.22
C ALA A 50 -2.92 1.18 7.47
N LEU A 51 -4.16 0.70 7.50
CA LEU A 51 -4.57 -0.54 6.82
C LEU A 51 -5.19 -0.23 5.47
N PRO A 52 -4.54 -0.55 4.33
CA PRO A 52 -5.11 -0.30 3.02
C PRO A 52 -6.32 -1.23 2.75
N PRO A 53 -7.36 -0.74 2.08
CA PRO A 53 -8.49 -1.58 1.72
C PRO A 53 -8.12 -2.52 0.57
N ALA A 54 -8.52 -3.78 0.66
CA ALA A 54 -8.43 -4.72 -0.44
C ALA A 54 -9.51 -4.46 -1.50
N ASN A 55 -9.13 -4.53 -2.78
CA ASN A 55 -10.08 -4.47 -3.89
C ASN A 55 -11.12 -5.58 -3.75
N SER A 56 -12.39 -5.23 -3.96
CA SER A 56 -13.49 -6.17 -3.81
C SER A 56 -14.57 -6.01 -4.86
N THR A 57 -15.29 -7.10 -5.09
CA THR A 57 -16.56 -7.12 -5.81
C THR A 57 -17.64 -7.62 -4.87
N SER A 58 -18.84 -7.05 -4.98
CA SER A 58 -19.97 -7.38 -4.11
C SER A 58 -21.17 -7.84 -4.93
N LYS A 59 -21.84 -8.89 -4.45
CA LYS A 59 -23.07 -9.42 -5.06
C LYS A 59 -24.15 -9.60 -4.00
N THR A 60 -25.24 -8.85 -4.11
CA THR A 60 -26.43 -9.05 -3.28
C THR A 60 -27.03 -10.44 -3.51
N LEU A 61 -27.31 -11.14 -2.41
CA LEU A 61 -27.90 -12.47 -2.41
C LEU A 61 -29.43 -12.38 -2.41
N GLN A 62 -30.11 -13.32 -3.06
CA GLN A 62 -31.58 -13.39 -3.11
C GLN A 62 -32.22 -13.82 -1.78
N GLY A 63 -31.41 -14.22 -0.80
CA GLY A 63 -31.84 -14.60 0.54
C GLY A 63 -30.65 -14.69 1.50
N LEU A 64 -30.95 -14.88 2.79
CA LEU A 64 -29.92 -15.09 3.80
C LEU A 64 -29.23 -16.46 3.61
N PRO A 65 -27.90 -16.55 3.75
CA PRO A 65 -27.19 -17.83 3.71
C PRO A 65 -27.78 -18.83 4.72
N SER A 66 -27.97 -20.08 4.30
CA SER A 66 -28.54 -21.12 5.17
C SER A 66 -27.58 -21.47 6.31
N GLY A 67 -28.09 -21.47 7.55
CA GLY A 67 -27.40 -22.05 8.72
C GLY A 67 -26.47 -21.14 9.52
N ARG A 68 -26.45 -19.81 9.29
CA ARG A 68 -25.49 -18.90 9.95
C ARG A 68 -26.04 -17.59 10.50
N ALA A 69 -27.37 -17.45 10.51
CA ALA A 69 -28.05 -16.53 11.40
C ALA A 69 -29.14 -17.36 12.07
N SER A 70 -29.08 -17.54 13.38
CA SER A 70 -30.20 -18.07 14.16
C SER A 70 -31.36 -17.09 14.11
N GLY A 71 -32.05 -17.02 12.96
CA GLY A 71 -33.23 -16.22 12.68
C GLY A 71 -33.04 -14.70 12.80
N PRO A 72 -33.53 -13.89 11.86
CA PRO A 72 -33.64 -12.43 12.01
C PRO A 72 -34.72 -12.02 13.04
N GLY A 73 -34.70 -12.61 14.24
CA GLY A 73 -35.78 -12.45 15.23
C GLY A 73 -35.35 -11.94 16.60
N ALA A 74 -34.07 -12.00 16.97
CA ALA A 74 -33.61 -11.52 18.29
C ALA A 74 -32.75 -10.26 18.20
N GLU A 75 -31.77 -10.21 17.29
CA GLU A 75 -30.80 -9.10 17.24
C GLU A 75 -31.12 -8.08 16.13
N CYS A 76 -31.81 -8.51 15.08
CA CYS A 76 -32.28 -7.65 13.99
C CYS A 76 -33.80 -7.51 14.08
N SER A 77 -34.29 -6.37 14.59
CA SER A 77 -35.74 -6.12 14.62
C SER A 77 -36.32 -5.74 13.25
N ALA A 78 -35.45 -5.35 12.31
CA ALA A 78 -35.78 -5.01 10.93
C ALA A 78 -35.51 -6.19 9.97
N SER A 79 -35.72 -5.99 8.67
CA SER A 79 -35.28 -6.95 7.66
C SER A 79 -33.75 -6.94 7.54
N MET A 80 -33.20 -8.05 7.03
CA MET A 80 -31.77 -8.23 6.83
C MET A 80 -31.48 -8.45 5.34
N SER A 81 -30.43 -7.81 4.84
CA SER A 81 -29.89 -8.00 3.49
C SER A 81 -28.58 -8.77 3.57
N ALA A 82 -28.34 -9.70 2.63
CA ALA A 82 -27.08 -10.41 2.53
C ALA A 82 -26.34 -10.05 1.24
N THR A 83 -25.03 -9.84 1.36
CA THR A 83 -24.10 -9.55 0.26
C THR A 83 -22.94 -10.51 0.34
N ALA A 84 -22.58 -11.15 -0.77
CA ALA A 84 -21.34 -11.89 -0.89
C ALA A 84 -20.25 -10.95 -1.40
N VAL A 85 -19.16 -10.80 -0.65
CA VAL A 85 -18.04 -9.88 -0.93
C VAL A 85 -16.81 -10.70 -1.27
N THR A 86 -16.33 -10.60 -2.50
CA THR A 86 -15.11 -11.28 -2.97
C THR A 86 -13.97 -10.27 -3.04
N PHE A 87 -12.85 -10.54 -2.38
CA PHE A 87 -11.64 -9.72 -2.45
C PHE A 87 -10.67 -10.29 -3.49
N GLU A 88 -9.89 -9.46 -4.18
CA GLU A 88 -8.94 -9.97 -5.20
C GLU A 88 -7.85 -10.87 -4.61
N ASP A 89 -7.47 -10.63 -3.36
CA ASP A 89 -6.55 -11.45 -2.57
C ASP A 89 -7.22 -12.69 -1.94
N CYS A 90 -8.53 -12.89 -2.13
CA CYS A 90 -9.25 -14.03 -1.58
C CYS A 90 -10.20 -14.65 -2.62
N GLY A 91 -9.94 -15.91 -3.01
CA GLY A 91 -10.74 -16.58 -4.04
C GLY A 91 -12.22 -16.79 -3.69
N ASP A 92 -12.61 -16.60 -2.44
CA ASP A 92 -13.83 -17.10 -1.85
C ASP A 92 -14.61 -15.96 -1.17
N ALA A 93 -15.86 -15.71 -1.58
CA ALA A 93 -16.65 -14.57 -1.10
C ALA A 93 -17.07 -14.66 0.38
N ILE A 94 -16.80 -13.64 1.19
CA ILE A 94 -17.27 -13.54 2.59
C ILE A 94 -18.72 -13.04 2.58
N ASN A 95 -19.59 -13.69 3.33
CA ASN A 95 -20.98 -13.26 3.43
C ASN A 95 -21.10 -12.15 4.48
N VAL A 96 -21.72 -11.04 4.10
CA VAL A 96 -22.09 -9.93 4.97
C VAL A 96 -23.61 -9.90 5.09
N CYS A 97 -24.13 -10.09 6.30
CA CYS A 97 -25.54 -10.02 6.64
C CYS A 97 -25.79 -8.73 7.43
N ARG A 98 -26.44 -7.74 6.82
CA ARG A 98 -26.63 -6.41 7.42
C ARG A 98 -28.11 -6.16 7.67
N CYS A 99 -28.48 -5.74 8.89
CA CYS A 99 -29.81 -5.20 9.14
C CYS A 99 -30.01 -3.94 8.30
N VAL A 100 -31.18 -3.79 7.68
CA VAL A 100 -31.44 -2.62 6.82
C VAL A 100 -31.27 -1.29 7.56
N ASP A 101 -31.51 -1.29 8.86
CA ASP A 101 -31.38 -0.15 9.77
C ASP A 101 -30.07 -0.11 10.57
N ALA A 102 -29.09 -0.98 10.24
CA ALA A 102 -27.77 -1.00 10.87
C ALA A 102 -27.06 0.34 10.72
N THR A 103 -26.24 0.68 11.73
CA THR A 103 -25.55 1.98 11.83
C THR A 103 -24.53 2.16 10.71
N MET A 104 -23.71 1.15 10.40
CA MET A 104 -22.78 1.18 9.26
C MET A 104 -23.50 0.92 7.93
N SER A 105 -23.10 1.63 6.86
CA SER A 105 -23.58 1.34 5.50
C SER A 105 -22.95 0.05 4.95
N ALA A 106 -23.46 -0.44 3.81
CA ALA A 106 -22.86 -1.60 3.16
C ALA A 106 -21.42 -1.30 2.68
N GLU A 107 -21.20 -0.08 2.19
CA GLU A 107 -19.92 0.41 1.70
C GLU A 107 -18.89 0.49 2.84
N THR A 108 -19.25 1.06 3.99
CA THR A 108 -18.38 1.11 5.19
C THR A 108 -18.01 -0.29 5.67
N VAL A 109 -18.96 -1.23 5.64
CA VAL A 109 -18.71 -2.62 6.03
C VAL A 109 -17.75 -3.32 5.07
N VAL A 110 -17.93 -3.14 3.77
CA VAL A 110 -17.03 -3.71 2.74
C VAL A 110 -15.64 -3.11 2.84
N ASP A 111 -15.53 -1.79 3.00
CA ASP A 111 -14.25 -1.09 3.17
C ASP A 111 -13.52 -1.60 4.42
N ARG A 112 -14.14 -1.59 5.60
CA ARG A 112 -13.48 -2.04 6.84
C ARG A 112 -13.14 -3.53 6.82
N LEU A 113 -14.01 -4.37 6.26
CA LEU A 113 -13.67 -5.77 6.02
C LEU A 113 -12.47 -5.92 5.05
N GLY A 114 -12.39 -5.06 4.03
CA GLY A 114 -11.27 -4.96 3.11
C GLY A 114 -9.95 -4.53 3.77
N ARG A 115 -10.01 -3.80 4.88
CA ARG A 115 -8.84 -3.37 5.66
C ARG A 115 -8.38 -4.39 6.70
N VAL A 116 -9.22 -5.35 7.08
CA VAL A 116 -8.77 -6.46 7.94
C VAL A 116 -7.63 -7.19 7.23
N PRO A 117 -6.45 -7.37 7.86
CA PRO A 117 -5.32 -8.04 7.23
C PRO A 117 -5.71 -9.42 6.68
N VAL A 118 -5.29 -9.77 5.46
CA VAL A 118 -5.71 -11.01 4.78
C VAL A 118 -5.42 -12.27 5.62
N GLY A 119 -4.36 -12.22 6.41
CA GLY A 119 -4.00 -13.24 7.38
C GLY A 119 -5.12 -13.54 8.38
N LEU A 120 -5.77 -12.51 8.91
CA LEU A 120 -6.89 -12.64 9.84
C LEU A 120 -8.22 -12.83 9.11
N ARG A 121 -8.42 -12.07 8.03
CA ARG A 121 -9.66 -12.07 7.23
C ARG A 121 -10.04 -13.46 6.72
N ARG A 122 -9.06 -14.30 6.38
CA ARG A 122 -9.30 -15.68 5.90
C ARG A 122 -10.02 -16.58 6.91
N TYR A 123 -9.99 -16.25 8.19
CA TYR A 123 -10.66 -17.00 9.26
C TYR A 123 -12.09 -16.54 9.52
N ILE A 124 -12.50 -15.39 8.95
CA ILE A 124 -13.85 -14.86 9.10
C ILE A 124 -14.85 -15.74 8.34
N GLY A 125 -15.91 -16.15 9.04
CA GLY A 125 -17.02 -16.92 8.49
C GLY A 125 -18.04 -16.01 7.78
N THR A 126 -18.86 -15.34 8.60
CA THR A 126 -19.91 -14.39 8.19
C THR A 126 -19.78 -13.13 9.03
N VAL A 127 -20.01 -11.97 8.44
CA VAL A 127 -20.10 -10.70 9.19
C VAL A 127 -21.57 -10.33 9.33
N VAL A 128 -22.05 -10.17 10.55
CA VAL A 128 -23.41 -9.72 10.89
C VAL A 128 -23.33 -8.29 11.41
N VAL A 129 -24.08 -7.37 10.79
CA VAL A 129 -24.01 -5.94 11.12
C VAL A 129 -25.36 -5.43 11.56
N LEU A 130 -25.40 -4.86 12.77
CA LEU A 130 -26.60 -4.58 13.54
C LEU A 130 -26.64 -3.11 13.96
N ARG A 131 -27.84 -2.61 14.25
CA ARG A 131 -28.04 -1.28 14.81
C ARG A 131 -27.70 -1.26 16.29
N ALA A 132 -26.87 -0.31 16.71
CA ALA A 132 -26.75 0.09 18.11
C ALA A 132 -26.32 1.56 18.19
N ALA A 133 -26.60 2.18 19.34
CA ALA A 133 -26.17 3.54 19.64
C ALA A 133 -24.67 3.60 19.95
N GLU A 134 -24.17 2.59 20.67
CA GLU A 134 -22.76 2.47 21.05
C GLU A 134 -22.11 1.28 20.32
N PRO A 135 -20.83 1.39 19.93
CA PRO A 135 -20.11 0.32 19.28
C PRO A 135 -19.89 -0.85 20.25
N SER A 136 -20.16 -2.07 19.79
CA SER A 136 -19.78 -3.30 20.48
C SER A 136 -19.73 -4.46 19.49
N ALA A 137 -19.06 -5.55 19.86
CA ALA A 137 -18.91 -6.68 18.98
C ALA A 137 -18.75 -7.98 19.76
N TYR A 138 -18.94 -9.10 19.06
CA TYR A 138 -18.51 -10.41 19.53
C TYR A 138 -18.26 -11.36 18.35
N THR A 139 -17.45 -12.38 18.58
CA THR A 139 -17.16 -13.43 17.60
C THR A 139 -17.59 -14.80 18.13
N LEU A 140 -18.28 -15.55 17.28
CA LEU A 140 -18.66 -16.93 17.55
C LEU A 140 -17.53 -17.89 17.20
N THR A 141 -17.52 -19.07 17.84
CA THR A 141 -16.51 -20.12 17.61
C THR A 141 -16.43 -20.67 16.18
N ASN A 142 -17.40 -20.35 15.32
CA ASN A 142 -17.39 -20.70 13.89
C ASN A 142 -16.80 -19.59 12.99
N GLY A 143 -16.24 -18.54 13.60
CA GLY A 143 -15.66 -17.36 12.93
C GLY A 143 -16.69 -16.33 12.48
N ASP A 144 -17.97 -16.48 12.84
CA ASP A 144 -18.98 -15.46 12.54
C ASP A 144 -18.81 -14.26 13.50
N ILE A 145 -18.70 -13.06 12.95
CA ILE A 145 -18.48 -11.81 13.67
C ILE A 145 -19.78 -11.02 13.70
N HIS A 146 -20.21 -10.58 14.88
CA HIS A 146 -21.38 -9.72 15.06
C HIS A 146 -20.92 -8.33 15.50
N LEU A 147 -21.26 -7.30 14.72
CA LEU A 147 -20.91 -5.90 14.95
C LEU A 147 -22.17 -5.08 15.20
N PHE A 148 -22.14 -4.29 16.26
CA PHE A 148 -23.24 -3.44 16.69
C PHE A 148 -22.76 -1.98 16.68
N GLY A 149 -23.49 -1.09 16.03
CA GLY A 149 -23.09 0.33 15.97
C GLY A 149 -22.03 0.58 14.91
N ASP A 150 -21.19 1.60 15.13
CA ASP A 150 -20.10 2.01 14.24
C ASP A 150 -18.73 1.63 14.83
N CYS A 151 -18.37 0.35 14.71
CA CYS A 151 -17.14 -0.19 15.31
C CYS A 151 -15.88 0.27 14.56
N ALA A 152 -14.94 0.87 15.29
CA ALA A 152 -13.64 1.32 14.77
C ALA A 152 -12.74 0.14 14.33
N MET A 153 -11.71 0.43 13.53
CA MET A 153 -10.92 -0.59 12.83
C MET A 153 -10.18 -1.55 13.75
N ASP A 154 -9.76 -1.10 14.93
CA ASP A 154 -9.21 -1.93 16.00
C ASP A 154 -10.20 -3.01 16.45
N THR A 155 -11.49 -2.70 16.56
CA THR A 155 -12.54 -3.68 16.87
C THR A 155 -12.65 -4.75 15.76
N TRP A 156 -12.52 -4.36 14.49
CA TRP A 156 -12.54 -5.34 13.38
C TRP A 156 -11.35 -6.30 13.43
N VAL A 157 -10.16 -5.78 13.71
CA VAL A 157 -8.95 -6.61 13.89
C VAL A 157 -9.07 -7.50 15.13
N HIS A 158 -9.63 -6.96 16.23
CA HIS A 158 -9.92 -7.68 17.46
C HIS A 158 -10.82 -8.89 17.21
N GLU A 159 -11.99 -8.69 16.59
CA GLU A 159 -12.93 -9.77 16.30
C GLU A 159 -12.38 -10.78 15.28
N ALA A 160 -11.64 -10.32 14.28
CA ALA A 160 -10.97 -11.22 13.34
C ALA A 160 -9.89 -12.08 14.04
N SER A 161 -9.30 -11.58 15.12
CA SER A 161 -8.34 -12.33 15.96
C SER A 161 -9.03 -13.42 16.77
N HIS A 162 -10.25 -13.20 17.27
CA HIS A 162 -11.08 -14.27 17.84
C HIS A 162 -11.41 -15.34 16.81
N ALA A 163 -11.74 -14.95 15.57
CA ALA A 163 -12.02 -15.91 14.49
C ALA A 163 -10.81 -16.80 14.18
N PHE A 164 -9.60 -16.23 14.20
CA PHE A 164 -8.35 -16.99 14.11
C PHE A 164 -8.12 -17.88 15.34
N ASP A 165 -8.31 -17.34 16.55
CA ASP A 165 -8.15 -18.07 17.80
C ASP A 165 -8.98 -19.36 17.79
N PHE A 166 -10.25 -19.25 17.38
CA PHE A 166 -11.20 -20.36 17.33
C PHE A 166 -11.06 -21.27 16.09
N ALA A 167 -10.19 -20.94 15.13
CA ALA A 167 -10.03 -21.72 13.90
C ALA A 167 -9.34 -23.07 14.08
N THR A 168 -8.80 -23.33 15.27
CA THR A 168 -8.12 -24.57 15.62
C THR A 168 -8.95 -25.40 16.60
N ALA A 169 -8.67 -26.70 16.67
CA ALA A 169 -9.36 -27.60 17.59
C ALA A 169 -9.26 -27.18 19.07
N THR A 170 -8.20 -26.43 19.42
CA THR A 170 -7.98 -25.85 20.75
C THR A 170 -7.59 -24.39 20.57
N PRO A 171 -8.39 -23.42 21.05
CA PRO A 171 -8.04 -22.02 20.90
C PRO A 171 -6.62 -21.70 21.35
N VAL A 172 -5.90 -20.90 20.56
CA VAL A 172 -4.52 -20.45 20.83
C VAL A 172 -4.45 -19.78 22.20
N SER A 173 -5.44 -18.95 22.53
CA SER A 173 -5.60 -18.27 23.82
C SER A 173 -5.79 -19.21 25.01
N SER A 174 -6.13 -20.48 24.77
CA SER A 174 -6.22 -21.52 25.80
C SER A 174 -4.98 -22.40 25.89
N GLY A 175 -3.98 -22.15 25.04
CA GLY A 175 -2.70 -22.85 25.04
C GLY A 175 -1.84 -22.52 26.26
N ALA A 176 -1.02 -23.49 26.67
CA ALA A 176 -0.07 -23.30 27.77
C ALA A 176 0.97 -22.21 27.47
N GLY A 177 1.40 -22.08 26.21
CA GLY A 177 2.34 -21.02 25.80
C GLY A 177 1.79 -19.62 26.01
N TRP A 178 0.54 -19.37 25.61
CA TRP A 178 -0.12 -18.07 25.85
C TRP A 178 -0.32 -17.80 27.34
N THR A 179 -0.78 -18.81 28.08
CA THR A 179 -0.97 -18.70 29.54
C THR A 179 0.34 -18.35 30.26
N GLN A 180 1.47 -18.93 29.80
CA GLN A 180 2.78 -18.62 30.36
C GLN A 180 3.23 -17.20 30.00
N ALA A 181 3.04 -16.77 28.75
CA ALA A 181 3.36 -15.42 28.30
C ALA A 181 2.64 -14.34 29.14
N ILE A 182 1.35 -14.53 29.40
CA ILE A 182 0.58 -13.66 30.32
C ILE A 182 1.20 -13.64 31.72
N ALA A 183 1.61 -14.79 32.25
CA ALA A 183 2.14 -14.91 33.60
C ALA A 183 3.54 -14.28 33.77
N ASP A 184 4.31 -14.20 32.69
CA ASP A 184 5.67 -13.62 32.67
C ASP A 184 5.67 -12.11 32.43
N ASP A 185 4.54 -11.56 31.97
CA ASP A 185 4.35 -10.13 31.77
C ASP A 185 3.78 -9.42 33.00
N THR A 186 3.92 -8.09 33.01
CA THR A 186 3.52 -7.24 34.15
C THR A 186 2.42 -6.25 33.78
N CYS A 187 2.15 -6.08 32.49
CA CYS A 187 1.12 -5.20 31.98
C CYS A 187 0.31 -5.85 30.84
N ALA A 188 -0.84 -5.25 30.54
CA ALA A 188 -1.67 -5.54 29.37
C ALA A 188 -1.95 -4.23 28.62
N PRO A 189 -2.34 -4.27 27.34
CA PRO A 189 -2.57 -3.05 26.56
C PRO A 189 -3.60 -2.12 27.22
N ASP A 190 -4.75 -2.66 27.62
CA ASP A 190 -5.82 -1.86 28.19
C ASP A 190 -6.65 -2.59 29.25
N ASN A 191 -7.68 -1.92 29.79
CA ASN A 191 -8.58 -2.51 30.77
C ASN A 191 -9.36 -3.71 30.22
N TYR A 192 -9.71 -3.69 28.93
CA TYR A 192 -10.52 -4.75 28.33
C TYR A 192 -9.76 -6.06 28.26
N SER A 193 -8.46 -6.00 27.95
CA SER A 193 -7.51 -7.12 27.98
C SER A 193 -7.54 -7.89 29.31
N LEU A 194 -7.80 -7.22 30.44
CA LEU A 194 -7.80 -7.85 31.77
C LEU A 194 -9.01 -8.76 32.04
N THR A 195 -10.03 -8.71 31.19
CA THR A 195 -11.30 -9.43 31.40
C THR A 195 -11.06 -10.93 31.46
N ASN A 196 -10.31 -11.48 30.51
CA ASN A 196 -9.83 -12.86 30.50
C ASN A 196 -8.77 -13.03 29.39
N ARG A 197 -8.09 -14.18 29.38
CA ARG A 197 -7.01 -14.50 28.42
C ARG A 197 -7.42 -14.51 26.93
N VAL A 198 -8.71 -14.67 26.63
CA VAL A 198 -9.23 -14.68 25.26
C VAL A 198 -9.32 -13.25 24.74
N GLU A 199 -9.88 -12.34 25.54
CA GLU A 199 -9.89 -10.90 25.22
C GLU A 199 -8.48 -10.32 25.17
N ASP A 200 -7.61 -10.72 26.09
CA ASP A 200 -6.20 -10.34 26.10
C ASP A 200 -5.47 -10.76 24.82
N PHE A 201 -5.70 -11.98 24.33
CA PHE A 201 -5.14 -12.44 23.06
C PHE A 201 -5.59 -11.59 21.87
N ALA A 202 -6.88 -11.25 21.79
CA ALA A 202 -7.40 -10.40 20.74
C ALA A 202 -6.85 -8.97 20.82
N GLN A 203 -6.74 -8.38 22.02
CA GLN A 203 -6.14 -7.05 22.19
C GLN A 203 -4.65 -7.03 21.88
N MET A 204 -3.89 -8.03 22.32
CA MET A 204 -2.47 -8.16 21.96
C MET A 204 -2.28 -8.39 20.45
N SER A 205 -3.24 -9.02 19.77
CA SER A 205 -3.22 -9.17 18.31
C SER A 205 -3.41 -7.83 17.58
N VAL A 206 -4.24 -6.92 18.12
CA VAL A 206 -4.33 -5.53 17.63
C VAL A 206 -2.99 -4.81 17.80
N MET A 207 -2.37 -4.90 18.99
CA MET A 207 -1.05 -4.31 19.25
C MET A 207 0.04 -4.88 18.35
N LYS A 208 0.02 -6.19 18.09
CA LYS A 208 0.96 -6.85 17.19
C LYS A 208 0.73 -6.46 15.73
N THR A 209 -0.53 -6.29 15.32
CA THR A 209 -0.87 -5.77 13.99
C THR A 209 -0.30 -4.37 13.81
N TYR A 210 -0.50 -3.48 14.79
CA TYR A 210 0.15 -2.17 14.81
C TYR A 210 1.67 -2.32 14.74
N ALA A 211 2.29 -3.11 15.60
CA ALA A 211 3.74 -3.29 15.59
C ALA A 211 4.28 -3.74 14.23
N LEU A 212 3.57 -4.61 13.51
CA LEU A 212 3.98 -5.04 12.18
C LEU A 212 3.75 -3.97 11.09
N LEU A 213 2.83 -3.03 11.30
CA LEU A 213 2.64 -1.84 10.46
C LEU A 213 3.66 -0.72 10.77
N TYR A 214 4.36 -0.80 11.88
CA TYR A 214 5.28 0.26 12.28
C TYR A 214 6.62 -0.33 12.68
N ASP A 215 7.13 -1.31 11.92
CA ASP A 215 8.48 -1.88 12.08
C ASP A 215 8.90 -2.26 13.51
N GLY A 216 7.95 -2.76 14.29
CA GLY A 216 8.12 -3.18 15.68
C GLY A 216 7.79 -2.10 16.73
N TYR A 217 7.52 -0.86 16.32
CA TYR A 217 7.08 0.21 17.21
C TYR A 217 5.63 0.01 17.65
N LEU A 218 5.36 0.25 18.92
CA LEU A 218 4.01 0.29 19.47
C LEU A 218 3.39 1.68 19.34
N PRO A 219 2.07 1.82 19.47
CA PRO A 219 1.42 3.12 19.51
C PRO A 219 2.03 4.05 20.57
N PRO A 220 2.04 5.38 20.34
CA PRO A 220 2.55 6.34 21.32
C PRO A 220 1.93 6.15 22.71
N GLY A 221 2.78 6.13 23.74
CA GLY A 221 2.35 5.93 25.13
C GLY A 221 2.33 4.47 25.60
N PHE A 222 2.45 3.50 24.69
CA PHE A 222 2.57 2.09 25.03
C PHE A 222 4.04 1.66 25.09
N ARG A 223 4.32 0.71 25.98
CA ARG A 223 5.64 0.14 26.24
C ARG A 223 5.63 -1.35 25.98
N ALA A 224 6.61 -1.81 25.20
CA ALA A 224 6.75 -3.22 24.85
C ALA A 224 7.32 -4.05 26.01
N ASP A 225 8.18 -3.47 26.85
CA ASP A 225 8.96 -4.21 27.84
C ASP A 225 8.12 -4.91 28.91
N CYS A 226 6.96 -4.35 29.26
CA CYS A 226 6.07 -4.92 30.27
C CYS A 226 5.10 -5.99 29.74
N MET A 227 4.98 -6.13 28.41
CA MET A 227 4.18 -7.14 27.69
C MET A 227 4.99 -7.91 26.64
N ALA A 228 6.30 -8.04 26.89
CA ALA A 228 7.26 -8.53 25.91
C ALA A 228 7.05 -10.02 25.60
N HIS A 229 6.67 -10.83 26.59
CA HIS A 229 6.49 -12.27 26.41
C HIS A 229 5.23 -12.57 25.59
N GLN A 230 4.16 -11.79 25.76
CA GLN A 230 2.98 -11.88 24.91
C GLN A 230 3.29 -11.49 23.46
N LEU A 231 4.04 -10.40 23.23
CA LEU A 231 4.48 -10.00 21.88
C LEU A 231 5.41 -11.04 21.23
N GLU A 232 6.32 -11.63 22.02
CA GLU A 232 7.20 -12.70 21.56
C GLU A 232 6.39 -13.95 21.21
N PHE A 233 5.45 -14.36 22.06
CA PHE A 233 4.56 -15.49 21.79
C PHE A 233 3.81 -15.31 20.47
N LEU A 234 3.18 -14.15 20.24
CA LEU A 234 2.51 -13.87 18.98
C LEU A 234 3.47 -14.01 17.80
N SER A 235 4.71 -13.55 17.92
CA SER A 235 5.74 -13.67 16.89
C SER A 235 6.13 -15.12 16.58
N THR A 236 5.87 -16.08 17.47
CA THR A 236 6.06 -17.51 17.20
C THR A 236 4.94 -18.12 16.36
N LEU A 237 3.78 -17.46 16.28
CA LEU A 237 2.66 -17.92 15.49
C LEU A 237 2.92 -17.61 14.01
N PRO A 238 2.83 -18.59 13.10
CA PRO A 238 3.08 -18.36 11.67
C PRO A 238 2.23 -17.24 11.05
N LEU A 239 1.07 -16.95 11.63
CA LEU A 239 0.20 -15.87 11.18
C LEU A 239 0.79 -14.47 11.41
N PHE A 240 1.43 -14.22 12.56
CA PHE A 240 1.86 -12.88 12.98
C PHE A 240 3.30 -12.56 12.56
N ASN A 241 3.57 -12.81 11.28
CA ASN A 241 4.67 -12.17 10.55
C ASN A 241 4.09 -11.33 9.40
N ALA A 242 4.82 -10.30 8.96
CA ALA A 242 4.31 -9.34 7.98
C ALA A 242 3.82 -10.01 6.68
N SER A 243 4.57 -10.98 6.15
CA SER A 243 4.23 -11.65 4.90
C SER A 243 2.96 -12.52 4.98
N ALA A 244 2.69 -13.13 6.13
CA ALA A 244 1.51 -13.95 6.34
C ALA A 244 0.29 -13.11 6.72
N LEU A 245 0.49 -12.07 7.54
CA LEU A 245 -0.58 -11.21 8.02
C LEU A 245 -1.10 -10.27 6.92
N PHE A 246 -0.18 -9.64 6.18
CA PHE A 246 -0.46 -8.67 5.11
C PHE A 246 -0.15 -9.19 3.71
N GLY A 247 -0.04 -10.51 3.54
CA GLY A 247 0.19 -11.11 2.23
C GLY A 247 -0.90 -10.76 1.20
N ASN A 248 -0.78 -11.34 0.01
CA ASN A 248 -1.71 -11.10 -1.09
C ASN A 248 -2.65 -12.29 -1.36
N THR A 249 -2.73 -13.25 -0.43
CA THR A 249 -3.58 -14.42 -0.61
C THR A 249 -4.19 -14.96 0.67
N CYS A 250 -5.48 -15.24 0.63
CA CYS A 250 -6.19 -16.04 1.62
C CYS A 250 -5.79 -17.52 1.62
N ALA A 251 -5.05 -18.00 0.60
CA ALA A 251 -4.66 -19.40 0.50
C ALA A 251 -3.71 -19.80 1.64
N LEU A 252 -3.99 -20.95 2.25
CA LEU A 252 -3.09 -21.60 3.21
C LEU A 252 -2.30 -22.66 2.46
N SER A 253 -1.06 -22.38 2.08
CA SER A 253 -0.22 -23.37 1.39
C SER A 253 0.20 -24.53 2.30
N ASP A 254 0.29 -24.31 3.63
CA ASP A 254 1.07 -25.21 4.50
C ASP A 254 0.47 -25.52 5.89
N ILE A 255 -0.79 -25.16 6.20
CA ILE A 255 -1.36 -25.39 7.54
C ILE A 255 -2.52 -26.41 7.50
N GLN A 256 -2.31 -27.58 8.09
CA GLN A 256 -3.37 -28.55 8.40
C GLN A 256 -4.23 -28.03 9.57
N MET A 257 -5.18 -27.13 9.33
CA MET A 257 -6.20 -26.77 10.33
C MET A 257 -7.42 -27.69 10.22
N GLN A 258 -7.80 -28.28 11.36
CA GLN A 258 -8.99 -29.11 11.52
C GLN A 258 -10.12 -28.31 12.17
N THR A 259 -11.22 -28.21 11.43
CA THR A 259 -12.62 -27.96 11.84
C THR A 259 -13.00 -26.58 12.40
N GLY A 260 -13.94 -25.90 11.72
CA GLY A 260 -14.76 -24.82 12.30
C GLY A 260 -14.86 -23.58 11.42
N CYS A 261 -13.70 -23.00 11.09
CA CYS A 261 -13.60 -21.78 10.29
C CYS A 261 -13.54 -22.07 8.78
N ARG A 262 -13.93 -21.07 7.98
CA ARG A 262 -13.90 -21.17 6.51
C ARG A 262 -12.45 -21.30 6.07
N ILE A 263 -12.14 -22.32 5.28
CA ILE A 263 -10.86 -22.40 4.55
C ILE A 263 -11.15 -21.87 3.15
N PRO A 264 -10.79 -20.63 2.82
CA PRO A 264 -10.99 -20.11 1.48
C PRO A 264 -10.10 -20.86 0.49
N TRP A 265 -10.66 -21.21 -0.67
CA TRP A 265 -9.87 -21.70 -1.80
C TRP A 265 -8.99 -20.57 -2.36
N PRO A 266 -7.79 -20.86 -2.89
CA PRO A 266 -7.00 -19.87 -3.62
C PRO A 266 -7.85 -19.28 -4.76
N PRO A 267 -7.62 -18.00 -5.14
CA PRO A 267 -8.20 -17.47 -6.38
C PRO A 267 -7.88 -18.45 -7.51
N GLN A 268 -8.90 -18.86 -8.25
CA GLN A 268 -8.69 -19.73 -9.41
C GLN A 268 -7.72 -19.00 -10.33
N PRO A 269 -6.64 -19.65 -10.82
CA PRO A 269 -5.79 -19.05 -11.82
C PRO A 269 -6.70 -18.58 -12.96
N ILE A 270 -6.61 -17.31 -13.32
CA ILE A 270 -7.30 -16.78 -14.50
C ILE A 270 -6.87 -17.70 -15.65
N PRO A 271 -7.79 -18.41 -16.33
CA PRO A 271 -7.41 -19.28 -17.42
C PRO A 271 -6.63 -18.42 -18.41
N SER A 272 -5.35 -18.75 -18.62
CA SER A 272 -4.56 -18.10 -19.66
C SER A 272 -5.40 -18.13 -20.92
N ALA A 273 -5.69 -16.96 -21.48
CA ALA A 273 -6.45 -16.87 -22.71
C ALA A 273 -5.78 -17.80 -23.72
N VAL A 274 -6.47 -18.90 -24.04
CA VAL A 274 -6.01 -19.84 -25.05
C VAL A 274 -6.04 -19.03 -26.35
N LEU A 275 -4.86 -18.57 -26.76
CA LEU A 275 -4.62 -18.10 -28.12
C LEU A 275 -4.93 -19.29 -29.02
N ILE A 276 -6.16 -19.33 -29.54
CA ILE A 276 -6.53 -20.22 -30.62
C ILE A 276 -5.61 -19.86 -31.79
N PRO A 277 -4.73 -20.75 -32.26
CA PRO A 277 -3.92 -20.47 -33.42
C PRO A 277 -4.86 -20.31 -34.61
N GLY A 278 -4.93 -19.10 -35.16
CA GLY A 278 -5.53 -18.87 -36.47
C GLY A 278 -4.81 -19.74 -37.52
N PRO A 279 -5.52 -20.20 -38.56
CA PRO A 279 -4.97 -21.14 -39.52
C PRO A 279 -3.79 -20.50 -40.29
N MET A 280 -2.61 -21.09 -40.17
CA MET A 280 -1.44 -20.70 -40.97
C MET A 280 -1.65 -21.09 -42.44
N ASP A 281 -1.46 -20.11 -43.32
CA ASP A 281 -1.40 -20.23 -44.78
C ASP A 281 -0.10 -20.95 -45.21
N PRO A 282 -0.18 -22.11 -45.92
CA PRO A 282 0.98 -22.88 -46.30
C PRO A 282 1.52 -22.44 -47.66
N ARG A 283 2.01 -21.20 -47.81
CA ARG A 283 2.73 -20.76 -49.01
C ARG A 283 3.83 -19.75 -48.71
N MET A 284 4.99 -20.25 -48.29
CA MET A 284 6.27 -19.72 -48.78
C MET A 284 7.37 -20.78 -48.62
N GLY A 285 8.02 -21.08 -49.73
CA GLY A 285 8.90 -22.21 -49.90
C GLY A 285 10.34 -21.95 -49.45
N ARG A 286 11.01 -23.08 -49.20
CA ARG A 286 12.46 -23.24 -49.05
C ARG A 286 13.26 -22.59 -50.20
N SER A 287 14.35 -21.93 -49.84
CA SER A 287 15.61 -22.02 -50.59
C SER A 287 16.81 -21.64 -49.70
N ASP A 288 17.60 -22.68 -49.41
CA ASP A 288 19.08 -22.75 -49.46
C ASP A 288 19.97 -22.02 -48.45
N LEU A 289 20.54 -22.86 -47.57
CA LEU A 289 21.84 -22.72 -46.89
C LEU A 289 22.95 -23.31 -47.80
N ASN A 290 24.00 -22.54 -48.12
CA ASN A 290 25.42 -22.87 -47.85
C ASN A 290 26.44 -22.02 -48.65
N SER A 291 27.59 -21.81 -48.01
CA SER A 291 28.89 -21.29 -48.51
C SER A 291 29.00 -19.75 -48.50
N ILE A 292 30.03 -19.07 -47.95
CA ILE A 292 31.49 -19.31 -47.86
C ILE A 292 32.05 -18.55 -46.62
N ALA A 293 33.14 -19.05 -46.03
CA ALA A 293 33.90 -18.45 -44.91
C ALA A 293 34.95 -17.38 -45.36
N PRO A 294 35.91 -16.92 -44.53
CA PRO A 294 36.13 -15.52 -44.13
C PRO A 294 37.28 -14.79 -44.86
N PHE A 295 37.35 -13.46 -44.78
CA PHE A 295 38.50 -12.68 -45.26
C PHE A 295 38.92 -11.55 -44.31
N MET A 296 40.24 -11.48 -44.08
CA MET A 296 40.97 -10.56 -43.20
C MET A 296 41.18 -9.15 -43.79
N VAL A 297 41.32 -8.22 -42.83
CA VAL A 297 41.98 -6.90 -42.77
C VAL A 297 43.05 -6.52 -43.82
N ARG A 298 42.89 -5.30 -44.37
CA ARG A 298 43.90 -4.26 -44.73
C ARG A 298 43.08 -2.97 -44.95
N GLY A 299 43.33 -1.79 -44.38
CA GLY A 299 44.55 -1.10 -43.98
C GLY A 299 44.73 0.14 -44.90
N MET A 300 44.47 1.36 -44.40
CA MET A 300 44.87 2.70 -44.90
C MET A 300 44.03 3.76 -44.15
N GLY A 301 44.51 4.89 -43.65
CA GLY A 301 45.83 5.51 -43.59
C GLY A 301 45.68 6.88 -42.91
N PHE A 302 46.59 7.19 -41.98
CA PHE A 302 46.67 8.47 -41.26
C PHE A 302 46.99 9.65 -42.19
N ARG A 303 46.34 10.80 -41.96
CA ARG A 303 46.94 12.13 -42.22
C ARG A 303 46.74 13.06 -41.03
N ARG A 304 47.87 13.60 -40.56
CA ARG A 304 48.00 14.64 -39.54
C ARG A 304 47.79 16.04 -40.16
N GLY A 305 47.16 16.92 -39.39
CA GLY A 305 47.19 18.38 -39.52
C GLY A 305 46.43 18.96 -38.32
N ALA A 306 47.10 19.31 -37.22
CA ALA A 306 47.67 20.62 -36.90
C ALA A 306 46.68 21.53 -36.14
N LEU A 307 46.97 21.65 -34.83
CA LEU A 307 46.63 22.68 -33.85
C LEU A 307 45.83 23.91 -34.32
N LEU A 308 44.76 24.20 -33.58
CA LEU A 308 44.47 25.53 -33.04
C LEU A 308 43.69 25.38 -31.72
N SER A 309 44.36 25.72 -30.61
CA SER A 309 43.74 25.92 -29.30
C SER A 309 42.79 27.12 -29.37
N GLY A 310 41.50 26.86 -29.33
CA GLY A 310 40.47 27.84 -29.00
C GLY A 310 39.77 27.35 -27.74
N ILE A 311 40.08 27.96 -26.60
CA ILE A 311 39.27 27.84 -25.39
C ILE A 311 37.95 28.54 -25.73
N VAL A 312 36.90 27.75 -26.00
CA VAL A 312 35.52 28.23 -25.95
C VAL A 312 35.05 27.88 -24.55
N SER A 313 35.05 28.88 -23.66
CA SER A 313 34.21 28.83 -22.46
C SER A 313 32.77 28.79 -22.95
N LEU A 314 32.15 27.62 -22.94
CA LEU A 314 30.70 27.49 -22.92
C LEU A 314 30.26 27.96 -21.53
N SER A 315 29.92 29.23 -21.43
CA SER A 315 29.10 29.72 -20.32
C SER A 315 27.72 29.08 -20.49
N PHE A 316 27.29 28.26 -19.52
CA PHE A 316 25.88 27.93 -19.38
C PHE A 316 25.13 29.25 -19.18
N SER A 317 24.40 29.67 -20.22
CA SER A 317 23.35 30.66 -20.06
C SER A 317 22.20 29.95 -19.40
N VAL A 318 21.87 30.35 -18.17
CA VAL A 318 20.56 30.10 -17.57
C VAL A 318 19.52 30.48 -18.62
N ALA A 319 18.82 29.50 -19.15
CA ALA A 319 17.75 29.71 -20.11
C ALA A 319 16.71 30.63 -19.48
N THR A 320 16.26 31.62 -20.24
CA THR A 320 15.09 32.42 -19.86
C THR A 320 13.89 31.48 -19.74
N PRO A 321 13.18 31.45 -18.61
CA PRO A 321 12.08 30.51 -18.42
C PRO A 321 10.98 30.79 -19.44
N HIS A 322 10.53 29.75 -20.14
CA HIS A 322 9.16 29.73 -20.65
C HIS A 322 8.24 29.97 -19.45
N THR A 323 7.38 30.98 -19.52
CA THR A 323 6.43 31.30 -18.45
C THR A 323 5.61 30.04 -18.16
N PRO A 324 5.81 29.39 -17.00
CA PRO A 324 4.96 28.30 -16.61
C PRO A 324 3.54 28.86 -16.41
N ARG A 325 2.54 27.98 -16.51
CA ARG A 325 1.14 28.33 -16.17
C ARG A 325 1.13 29.08 -14.84
N ALA A 326 0.34 30.15 -14.74
CA ALA A 326 0.27 31.04 -13.57
C ALA A 326 -0.20 30.35 -12.26
N ASP A 327 -0.46 29.05 -12.30
CA ASP A 327 -0.88 28.20 -11.20
C ASP A 327 0.17 27.14 -10.80
N ILE A 328 1.32 27.05 -11.50
CA ILE A 328 2.47 26.32 -10.93
C ILE A 328 2.97 27.19 -9.77
N PRO A 329 3.03 26.68 -8.53
CA PRO A 329 3.60 27.45 -7.43
C PRO A 329 4.93 28.02 -7.91
N GLU A 330 5.13 29.34 -7.78
CA GLU A 330 6.43 29.99 -8.03
C GLU A 330 7.50 29.02 -7.57
N GLU A 331 8.34 28.56 -8.50
CA GLU A 331 9.49 27.69 -8.25
C GLU A 331 10.05 28.12 -6.90
N PHE A 332 9.81 27.30 -5.87
CA PHE A 332 10.04 27.71 -4.49
C PHE A 332 11.50 28.12 -4.46
N SER A 333 11.77 29.43 -4.39
CA SER A 333 13.12 29.96 -4.43
C SER A 333 13.73 29.69 -3.06
N LEU A 334 14.05 28.42 -2.85
CA LEU A 334 14.76 27.94 -1.70
C LEU A 334 16.19 28.47 -1.81
N PRO A 335 16.80 28.84 -0.68
CA PRO A 335 18.17 29.29 -0.68
C PRO A 335 19.08 28.18 -1.20
N SER A 336 19.94 28.50 -2.16
CA SER A 336 20.98 27.59 -2.63
C SER A 336 21.88 27.17 -1.47
N LEU A 337 22.26 25.89 -1.48
CA LEU A 337 23.12 25.30 -0.47
C LEU A 337 24.55 25.84 -0.62
N ALA A 338 25.13 26.32 0.48
CA ALA A 338 26.49 26.86 0.51
C ALA A 338 27.59 25.78 0.58
N LEU A 339 27.24 24.51 0.35
CA LEU A 339 28.15 23.36 0.41
C LEU A 339 28.83 23.16 -0.95
N PRO A 340 30.14 22.87 -1.02
CA PRO A 340 30.81 22.56 -2.28
C PRO A 340 30.35 21.21 -2.85
N ALA A 341 30.18 21.15 -4.17
CA ALA A 341 29.93 19.91 -4.90
C ALA A 341 31.20 19.05 -5.03
N GLN A 342 31.08 17.72 -4.97
CA GLN A 342 32.21 16.81 -5.26
C GLN A 342 32.51 16.73 -6.75
N GLN A 343 31.48 16.71 -7.60
CA GLN A 343 31.57 16.65 -9.05
C GLN A 343 30.74 17.74 -9.72
N HIS A 344 30.84 17.86 -11.05
CA HIS A 344 29.96 18.76 -11.80
C HIS A 344 28.55 18.18 -11.92
N ASP A 345 28.49 16.90 -12.26
CA ASP A 345 27.31 16.10 -12.57
C ASP A 345 27.61 14.61 -12.30
N PHE A 346 26.68 13.73 -12.69
CA PHE A 346 26.82 12.27 -12.62
C PHE A 346 27.36 11.64 -13.90
N ASP A 347 28.06 12.37 -14.77
CA ASP A 347 28.57 11.86 -16.06
C ASP A 347 29.55 10.68 -15.94
N SER A 348 30.06 10.40 -14.74
CA SER A 348 31.00 9.29 -14.49
C SER A 348 30.32 7.92 -14.41
N PHE A 349 28.99 7.85 -14.33
CA PHE A 349 28.22 6.61 -14.31
C PHE A 349 26.83 6.76 -14.95
N ASP A 350 26.25 5.64 -15.35
CA ASP A 350 24.90 5.57 -15.94
C ASP A 350 24.12 4.47 -15.21
N LEU A 351 23.15 4.86 -14.38
CA LEU A 351 22.32 3.90 -13.64
C LEU A 351 21.45 3.08 -14.58
N THR A 352 21.00 3.65 -15.70
CA THR A 352 20.14 2.95 -16.66
C THR A 352 20.85 1.75 -17.25
N SER A 353 22.17 1.82 -17.43
CA SER A 353 22.97 0.69 -17.92
C SER A 353 23.14 -0.44 -16.90
N ALA A 354 23.10 -0.11 -15.60
CA ALA A 354 23.30 -1.06 -14.51
C ALA A 354 22.00 -1.78 -14.08
N LEU A 355 20.84 -1.17 -14.36
CA LEU A 355 19.53 -1.71 -14.02
C LEU A 355 18.93 -2.46 -15.21
N PRO A 356 18.58 -3.76 -15.07
CA PRO A 356 17.82 -4.43 -16.12
C PRO A 356 16.42 -3.80 -16.23
N PRO A 357 15.90 -3.56 -17.44
CA PRO A 357 14.54 -3.10 -17.59
C PRO A 357 13.58 -4.19 -17.13
N ALA A 358 12.60 -3.83 -16.30
CA ALA A 358 11.45 -4.69 -16.04
C ALA A 358 10.73 -4.99 -17.35
N ALA A 359 10.36 -6.25 -17.55
CA ALA A 359 9.61 -6.64 -18.73
C ALA A 359 8.22 -6.02 -18.70
N VAL A 360 7.79 -5.44 -19.82
CA VAL A 360 6.43 -4.95 -20.00
C VAL A 360 5.49 -6.15 -20.14
N ALA A 361 4.65 -6.39 -19.14
CA ALA A 361 3.64 -7.45 -19.15
C ALA A 361 2.50 -7.11 -20.11
N SER A 362 2.09 -5.85 -20.16
CA SER A 362 1.12 -5.34 -21.13
C SER A 362 1.30 -3.84 -21.35
N ALA A 363 1.03 -3.38 -22.56
CA ALA A 363 1.01 -1.97 -22.92
C ALA A 363 -0.15 -1.75 -23.89
N ALA A 364 -1.28 -1.30 -23.36
CA ALA A 364 -2.52 -1.16 -24.10
C ALA A 364 -2.77 0.33 -24.42
N PRO A 365 -2.98 0.69 -25.70
CA PRO A 365 -3.49 2.01 -26.04
C PRO A 365 -4.84 2.24 -25.36
N ILE A 366 -5.00 3.41 -24.74
CA ILE A 366 -6.24 3.84 -24.11
C ILE A 366 -6.74 5.12 -24.74
N ALA A 367 -8.04 5.40 -24.59
CA ALA A 367 -8.55 6.73 -24.88
C ALA A 367 -7.83 7.75 -23.99
N LEU A 368 -7.48 8.91 -24.55
CA LEU A 368 -6.71 9.94 -23.85
C LEU A 368 -7.40 10.33 -22.52
N PRO A 369 -6.82 9.96 -21.37
CA PRO A 369 -7.39 10.29 -20.07
C PRO A 369 -7.39 11.80 -19.81
N SER A 370 -8.27 12.28 -18.93
CA SER A 370 -8.33 13.71 -18.55
C SER A 370 -6.99 14.24 -18.01
N ILE A 371 -6.28 13.41 -17.23
CA ILE A 371 -4.95 13.74 -16.68
C ILE A 371 -3.90 13.94 -17.79
N CYS A 372 -4.02 13.27 -18.94
CA CYS A 372 -3.18 13.56 -20.11
C CYS A 372 -3.69 14.80 -20.88
N ALA A 373 -5.00 14.90 -21.05
CA ALA A 373 -5.63 15.92 -21.89
C ALA A 373 -5.48 17.35 -21.33
N GLU A 374 -5.28 17.51 -20.02
CA GLU A 374 -5.14 18.83 -19.41
C GLU A 374 -3.82 19.55 -19.73
N TYR A 375 -2.83 18.81 -20.24
CA TYR A 375 -1.53 19.35 -20.68
C TYR A 375 -1.46 19.55 -22.20
N MET A 376 -2.60 19.49 -22.89
CA MET A 376 -2.70 19.73 -24.33
C MET A 376 -3.32 21.09 -24.65
N GLY A 377 -2.70 21.84 -25.57
CA GLY A 377 -3.23 23.12 -26.02
C GLY A 377 -2.17 24.01 -26.67
N PRO A 378 -2.57 25.12 -27.31
CA PRO A 378 -1.63 26.06 -27.92
C PRO A 378 -0.71 26.75 -26.91
N ASP A 379 -1.14 26.82 -25.65
CA ASP A 379 -0.44 27.46 -24.53
C ASP A 379 -0.09 26.46 -23.42
N GLU A 380 -0.19 25.15 -23.70
CA GLU A 380 0.18 24.08 -22.77
C GLU A 380 1.47 23.39 -23.21
N GLU A 381 2.00 22.51 -22.37
CA GLU A 381 3.29 21.81 -22.59
C GLU A 381 3.30 20.97 -23.86
N CYS A 382 2.17 20.33 -24.19
CA CYS A 382 2.00 19.61 -25.44
C CYS A 382 1.16 20.42 -26.43
N THR A 383 1.84 21.03 -27.40
CA THR A 383 1.18 21.78 -28.49
C THR A 383 0.75 20.90 -29.67
N SER A 384 1.09 19.61 -29.63
CA SER A 384 0.77 18.60 -30.65
C SER A 384 -0.26 17.57 -30.14
N ASP A 385 -0.57 16.55 -30.94
CA ASP A 385 -1.45 15.46 -30.50
C ASP A 385 -0.80 14.62 -29.39
N MET A 386 -1.57 14.11 -28.43
CA MET A 386 -1.05 13.23 -27.38
C MET A 386 -1.61 11.82 -27.51
N THR A 387 -0.77 10.83 -27.18
CA THR A 387 -1.16 9.42 -27.08
C THR A 387 -0.96 8.93 -25.66
N ALA A 388 -1.78 7.97 -25.23
CA ALA A 388 -1.69 7.40 -23.88
C ALA A 388 -1.69 5.87 -23.92
N LEU A 389 -0.86 5.27 -23.07
CA LEU A 389 -0.87 3.84 -22.79
C LEU A 389 -1.22 3.59 -21.33
N ASN A 390 -1.92 2.48 -21.08
CA ASN A 390 -1.91 1.82 -19.78
C ASN A 390 -0.89 0.68 -19.82
N VAL A 391 0.14 0.77 -18.98
CA VAL A 391 1.31 -0.12 -19.01
C VAL A 391 1.45 -0.86 -17.69
N THR A 392 1.51 -2.18 -17.74
CA THR A 392 1.82 -3.03 -16.59
C THR A 392 3.19 -3.67 -16.79
N TYR A 393 4.02 -3.70 -15.77
CA TYR A 393 5.31 -4.42 -15.78
C TYR A 393 5.16 -5.77 -15.07
N GLU A 394 6.00 -6.76 -15.40
CA GLU A 394 5.92 -8.10 -14.81
C GLU A 394 6.18 -8.11 -13.29
N ASP A 395 6.93 -7.14 -12.79
CA ASP A 395 7.22 -6.93 -11.37
C ASP A 395 6.22 -5.99 -10.68
N CYS A 396 5.11 -5.65 -11.34
CA CYS A 396 4.16 -4.66 -10.86
C CYS A 396 2.71 -5.05 -11.19
N GLY A 397 1.90 -5.34 -10.17
CA GLY A 397 0.49 -5.72 -10.39
C GLY A 397 -0.40 -4.58 -10.87
N SER A 398 0.00 -3.32 -10.65
CA SER A 398 -0.71 -2.11 -11.06
C SER A 398 -0.25 -1.62 -12.43
N GLY A 399 -1.18 -1.07 -13.21
CA GLY A 399 -0.86 -0.34 -14.43
C GLY A 399 -0.40 1.09 -14.13
N PHE A 400 0.32 1.67 -15.09
CA PHE A 400 0.78 3.05 -15.12
C PHE A 400 0.23 3.75 -16.35
N ILE A 401 -0.17 5.01 -16.20
CA ILE A 401 -0.57 5.86 -17.33
C ILE A 401 0.68 6.55 -17.88
N ILE A 402 0.97 6.34 -19.15
CA ILE A 402 2.08 7.00 -19.84
C ILE A 402 1.51 7.81 -21.00
N CYS A 403 1.58 9.14 -20.87
CA CYS A 403 1.16 10.12 -21.86
C CYS A 403 2.38 10.58 -22.68
N ARG A 404 2.27 10.62 -24.00
CA ARG A 404 3.35 11.10 -24.88
C ARG A 404 2.82 12.06 -25.93
N CYS A 405 3.39 13.26 -25.97
CA CYS A 405 3.20 14.26 -27.01
C CYS A 405 3.78 13.75 -28.35
N ALA A 406 3.09 13.96 -29.46
CA ALA A 406 3.41 13.33 -30.74
C ALA A 406 4.81 13.70 -31.24
N ASP A 407 5.22 14.94 -31.01
CA ASP A 407 6.51 15.55 -31.36
C ASP A 407 7.59 15.43 -30.28
N ALA A 408 7.32 14.72 -29.17
CA ALA A 408 8.34 14.46 -28.17
C ALA A 408 9.53 13.65 -28.73
N GLN A 409 10.74 14.03 -28.36
CA GLN A 409 11.98 13.43 -28.85
C GLN A 409 12.14 11.98 -28.36
N MET A 410 11.75 11.71 -27.12
CA MET A 410 11.75 10.38 -26.55
C MET A 410 10.59 9.54 -27.14
N SER A 411 10.91 8.38 -27.70
CA SER A 411 9.90 7.47 -28.26
C SER A 411 9.11 6.76 -27.16
N MET A 412 7.92 6.22 -27.49
CA MET A 412 7.15 5.43 -26.52
C MET A 412 7.97 4.24 -26.00
N ASP A 413 8.60 3.46 -26.89
CA ASP A 413 9.45 2.33 -26.49
C ASP A 413 10.61 2.76 -25.58
N THR A 414 11.19 3.95 -25.82
CA THR A 414 12.26 4.51 -24.99
C THR A 414 11.77 4.82 -23.58
N VAL A 415 10.61 5.48 -23.42
CA VAL A 415 10.08 5.76 -22.08
C VAL A 415 9.65 4.48 -21.36
N LEU A 416 9.11 3.47 -22.08
CA LEU A 416 8.79 2.18 -21.46
C LEU A 416 10.04 1.46 -20.96
N ASP A 417 11.11 1.42 -21.75
CA ASP A 417 12.38 0.81 -21.33
C ASP A 417 12.98 1.58 -20.14
N ARG A 418 13.07 2.91 -20.24
CA ARG A 418 13.65 3.74 -19.18
C ARG A 418 12.85 3.67 -17.90
N PHE A 419 11.54 3.85 -17.95
CA PHE A 419 10.69 3.72 -16.77
C PHE A 419 10.76 2.30 -16.19
N GLY A 420 10.80 1.26 -17.02
CA GLY A 420 11.00 -0.12 -16.57
C GLY A 420 12.33 -0.37 -15.83
N ARG A 421 13.38 0.42 -16.08
CA ARG A 421 14.67 0.32 -15.36
C ARG A 421 14.62 0.94 -13.98
N VAL A 422 13.66 1.83 -13.72
CA VAL A 422 13.49 2.44 -12.40
C VAL A 422 13.20 1.32 -11.40
N PRO A 423 13.88 1.29 -10.23
CA PRO A 423 13.62 0.27 -9.22
C PRO A 423 12.14 0.23 -8.85
N VAL A 424 11.56 -0.97 -8.69
CA VAL A 424 10.11 -1.12 -8.42
C VAL A 424 9.69 -0.35 -7.17
N GLY A 425 10.62 -0.25 -6.20
CA GLY A 425 10.36 0.45 -4.96
C GLY A 425 10.15 1.94 -5.13
N LEU A 426 10.76 2.56 -6.15
CA LEU A 426 10.54 3.95 -6.53
C LEU A 426 9.36 4.08 -7.49
N ARG A 427 9.23 3.17 -8.48
CA ARG A 427 8.12 3.21 -9.46
C ARG A 427 6.74 3.22 -8.83
N ARG A 428 6.54 2.54 -7.70
CA ARG A 428 5.22 2.51 -7.03
C ARG A 428 4.76 3.86 -6.47
N TYR A 429 5.65 4.85 -6.38
CA TYR A 429 5.32 6.23 -6.00
C TYR A 429 5.07 7.14 -7.20
N ALA A 430 5.28 6.65 -8.43
CA ALA A 430 5.03 7.42 -9.63
C ALA A 430 3.53 7.53 -9.92
N GLY A 431 3.10 8.75 -10.26
CA GLY A 431 1.79 9.05 -10.82
C GLY A 431 1.71 8.67 -12.30
N ALA A 432 1.17 9.58 -13.11
CA ALA A 432 1.26 9.51 -14.55
C ALA A 432 2.63 10.00 -15.04
N VAL A 433 3.12 9.40 -16.13
CA VAL A 433 4.38 9.80 -16.77
C VAL A 433 4.06 10.53 -18.06
N PHE A 434 4.61 11.73 -18.21
CA PHE A 434 4.42 12.59 -19.36
C PHE A 434 5.71 12.74 -20.14
N VAL A 435 5.62 12.63 -21.46
CA VAL A 435 6.75 12.79 -22.37
C VAL A 435 6.42 13.90 -23.35
N MET A 436 7.06 15.05 -23.15
CA MET A 436 6.82 16.32 -23.84
C MET A 436 7.97 16.66 -24.78
N SER A 437 7.73 17.56 -25.73
CA SER A 437 8.75 18.02 -26.66
C SER A 437 9.58 19.16 -26.07
N ASP A 438 10.90 19.04 -26.12
CA ASP A 438 11.79 20.18 -25.89
C ASP A 438 13.15 19.93 -26.57
N VAL A 439 13.84 21.02 -26.91
CA VAL A 439 15.22 20.98 -27.42
C VAL A 439 16.22 20.61 -26.35
N GLU A 440 15.92 20.87 -25.07
CA GLU A 440 16.77 20.57 -23.93
C GLU A 440 16.16 19.49 -23.03
N ALA A 441 17.00 18.55 -22.60
CA ALA A 441 16.62 17.50 -21.68
C ALA A 441 16.46 18.08 -20.27
N HIS A 442 15.23 18.08 -19.77
CA HIS A 442 14.92 18.35 -18.37
C HIS A 442 13.65 17.60 -17.93
N ALA A 443 13.45 17.49 -16.63
CA ALA A 443 12.24 16.89 -16.08
C ALA A 443 11.87 17.55 -14.75
N TYR A 444 10.61 17.43 -14.38
CA TYR A 444 10.14 17.80 -13.05
C TYR A 444 9.08 16.81 -12.58
N THR A 445 8.87 16.74 -11.26
CA THR A 445 7.82 15.91 -10.66
C THR A 445 6.91 16.79 -9.81
N LEU A 446 5.60 16.62 -9.98
CA LEU A 446 4.58 17.32 -9.19
C LEU A 446 4.41 16.64 -7.83
N THR A 447 3.73 17.33 -6.91
CA THR A 447 3.39 16.80 -5.58
C THR A 447 2.45 15.59 -5.62
N THR A 448 1.90 15.28 -6.80
CA THR A 448 1.06 14.11 -7.07
C THR A 448 1.89 12.86 -7.43
N GLY A 449 3.20 13.00 -7.60
CA GLY A 449 4.07 11.98 -8.17
C GLY A 449 4.05 11.94 -9.69
N ASP A 450 3.29 12.83 -10.35
CA ASP A 450 3.27 12.95 -11.81
C ASP A 450 4.61 13.50 -12.31
N THR A 451 5.26 12.78 -13.23
CA THR A 451 6.58 13.18 -13.74
C THR A 451 6.51 13.59 -15.19
N HIS A 452 7.04 14.77 -15.49
CA HIS A 452 7.10 15.36 -16.81
C HIS A 452 8.52 15.32 -17.33
N PHE A 453 8.73 14.64 -18.45
CA PHE A 453 10.01 14.57 -19.17
C PHE A 453 9.94 15.41 -20.43
N PHE A 454 10.95 16.25 -20.64
CA PHE A 454 11.09 17.10 -21.80
C PHE A 454 12.35 16.70 -22.57
N GLY A 455 12.26 16.62 -23.90
CA GLY A 455 13.39 16.18 -24.72
C GLY A 455 13.73 14.69 -24.53
N ASP A 456 15.02 14.34 -24.69
CA ASP A 456 15.54 12.97 -24.54
C ASP A 456 16.32 12.82 -23.22
N CYS A 457 15.59 12.80 -22.10
CA CYS A 457 16.17 12.70 -20.74
C CYS A 457 16.53 11.26 -20.32
N ALA A 458 17.68 11.09 -19.68
CA ALA A 458 17.91 9.95 -18.79
C ALA A 458 16.89 9.99 -17.63
N VAL A 459 16.57 8.87 -16.97
CA VAL A 459 15.47 8.79 -15.96
C VAL A 459 15.95 8.81 -14.50
N ASP A 460 17.25 8.99 -14.32
CA ASP A 460 18.03 8.48 -13.20
C ASP A 460 17.69 9.19 -11.88
N SER A 461 17.65 10.53 -11.89
CA SER A 461 17.41 11.37 -10.73
C SER A 461 15.95 11.70 -10.47
N TRP A 462 15.08 11.59 -11.47
CA TRP A 462 13.75 12.20 -11.36
C TRP A 462 12.75 11.35 -10.57
N MET A 463 13.00 10.04 -10.50
CA MET A 463 12.11 9.10 -9.79
C MET A 463 12.31 9.13 -8.27
N THR A 464 13.43 9.69 -7.79
CA THR A 464 13.61 9.94 -6.36
C THR A 464 12.78 11.13 -5.91
N HIS A 465 12.52 12.12 -6.78
CA HIS A 465 11.51 13.17 -6.52
C HIS A 465 10.09 12.61 -6.41
N ALA A 466 9.73 11.62 -7.24
CA ALA A 466 8.41 11.00 -7.13
C ALA A 466 8.20 10.35 -5.76
N TYR A 467 9.21 9.66 -5.22
CA TYR A 467 9.17 9.16 -3.86
C TYR A 467 9.10 10.29 -2.82
N ASP A 468 9.97 11.29 -2.94
CA ASP A 468 10.02 12.42 -2.01
C ASP A 468 8.67 13.14 -1.93
N PHE A 469 8.02 13.38 -3.06
CA PHE A 469 6.75 14.10 -3.11
C PHE A 469 5.50 13.25 -2.89
N ALA A 470 5.57 11.93 -3.08
CA ALA A 470 4.44 11.04 -2.83
C ALA A 470 4.20 10.76 -1.34
N GLU A 471 5.09 11.21 -0.47
CA GLU A 471 4.91 11.18 0.97
C GLU A 471 4.15 12.45 1.45
N ALA A 472 3.40 12.32 2.55
CA ALA A 472 2.61 13.38 3.19
C ALA A 472 3.46 14.60 3.56
N GLU A 473 4.71 14.33 3.92
CA GLU A 473 5.76 15.29 4.20
C GLU A 473 7.00 14.81 3.46
N PRO A 474 7.49 15.57 2.45
CA PRO A 474 8.67 15.19 1.71
C PRO A 474 9.84 14.90 2.62
N GLN A 475 10.57 13.82 2.37
CA GLN A 475 11.74 13.42 3.14
C GLN A 475 12.80 14.52 3.12
N SER A 476 12.94 15.22 1.99
CA SER A 476 13.79 16.41 1.85
C SER A 476 13.39 17.58 2.77
N SER A 477 12.18 17.58 3.32
CA SER A 477 11.72 18.60 4.27
C SER A 477 11.82 18.16 5.73
N TRP A 478 12.24 16.92 6.00
CA TRP A 478 12.31 16.40 7.37
C TRP A 478 13.45 17.05 8.16
N PRO A 479 13.27 17.30 9.47
CA PRO A 479 14.33 17.82 10.32
C PRO A 479 15.60 16.95 10.30
N GLY A 480 15.44 15.62 10.21
CA GLY A 480 16.58 14.70 10.14
C GLY A 480 17.41 14.87 8.86
N TRP A 481 16.79 15.26 7.74
CA TRP A 481 17.50 15.55 6.50
C TRP A 481 18.31 16.84 6.62
N ALA A 482 17.67 17.91 7.09
CA ALA A 482 18.35 19.19 7.32
C ALA A 482 19.52 19.07 8.31
N GLU A 483 19.38 18.24 9.35
CA GLU A 483 20.45 17.92 10.30
C GLU A 483 21.61 17.16 9.64
N ALA A 484 21.30 16.15 8.80
CA ALA A 484 22.29 15.39 8.06
C ALA A 484 23.07 16.28 7.08
N LEU A 485 22.36 17.12 6.33
CA LEU A 485 22.93 18.09 5.41
C LEU A 485 23.84 19.10 6.11
N ALA A 486 23.40 19.65 7.26
CA ALA A 486 24.20 20.60 8.04
C ALA A 486 25.43 19.97 8.72
N ALA A 487 25.43 18.65 8.94
CA ALA A 487 26.54 17.92 9.52
C ALA A 487 27.63 17.55 8.50
N ASP A 488 27.30 17.62 7.21
CA ASP A 488 28.19 17.31 6.11
C ASP A 488 28.85 18.57 5.53
N SER A 489 29.97 18.37 4.82
CA SER A 489 30.79 19.47 4.30
C SER A 489 30.80 19.57 2.78
N CYS A 490 30.01 18.74 2.09
CA CYS A 490 29.83 18.76 0.65
C CYS A 490 28.45 18.21 0.25
N VAL A 491 28.12 18.38 -1.03
CA VAL A 491 26.99 17.74 -1.71
C VAL A 491 27.52 16.93 -2.91
N PRO A 492 26.73 16.02 -3.51
CA PRO A 492 27.18 15.19 -4.62
C PRO A 492 27.72 15.99 -5.80
N ASP A 493 26.90 16.86 -6.38
CA ASP A 493 27.19 17.55 -7.64
C ASP A 493 26.70 19.02 -7.63
N VAL A 494 26.90 19.74 -8.72
CA VAL A 494 26.50 21.16 -8.81
C VAL A 494 24.99 21.31 -8.76
N TYR A 495 24.26 20.34 -9.31
CA TYR A 495 22.80 20.37 -9.30
C TYR A 495 22.23 20.24 -7.87
N SER A 496 22.85 19.41 -7.04
CA SER A 496 22.54 19.25 -5.62
C SER A 496 22.64 20.57 -4.83
N GLN A 497 23.46 21.53 -5.29
CA GLN A 497 23.59 22.84 -4.63
C GLN A 497 22.35 23.74 -4.79
N THR A 498 21.41 23.36 -5.64
CA THR A 498 20.21 24.17 -5.93
C THR A 498 19.35 24.34 -4.68
N ASN A 499 19.03 23.25 -3.98
CA ASN A 499 18.27 23.26 -2.73
C ASN A 499 18.29 21.85 -2.06
N GLU A 500 17.66 21.72 -0.90
CA GLU A 500 17.59 20.47 -0.11
C GLU A 500 16.86 19.33 -0.83
N ILE A 501 15.93 19.64 -1.74
CA ILE A 501 15.15 18.67 -2.53
C ILE A 501 16.04 18.05 -3.61
N GLU A 502 16.77 18.88 -4.35
CA GLU A 502 17.69 18.42 -5.39
C GLU A 502 18.84 17.62 -4.78
N ASP A 503 19.37 18.05 -3.63
CA ASP A 503 20.39 17.30 -2.90
C ASP A 503 19.89 15.92 -2.45
N PHE A 504 18.69 15.85 -1.89
CA PHE A 504 18.07 14.57 -1.47
C PHE A 504 17.91 13.62 -2.66
N ALA A 505 17.45 14.15 -3.80
CA ALA A 505 17.27 13.37 -5.02
C ALA A 505 18.60 12.80 -5.53
N GLN A 506 19.69 13.58 -5.49
CA GLN A 506 21.01 13.16 -5.96
C GLN A 506 21.71 12.20 -5.01
N ILE A 507 21.59 12.39 -3.68
CA ILE A 507 22.10 11.42 -2.69
C ILE A 507 21.36 10.07 -2.83
N SER A 508 20.06 10.12 -3.10
CA SER A 508 19.26 8.93 -3.36
C SER A 508 19.76 8.14 -4.57
N VAL A 509 20.15 8.80 -5.66
CA VAL A 509 20.78 8.17 -6.83
C VAL A 509 22.10 7.50 -6.45
N MET A 510 22.96 8.16 -5.67
CA MET A 510 24.20 7.55 -5.17
C MET A 510 23.92 6.31 -4.34
N LYS A 511 22.87 6.33 -3.52
CA LYS A 511 22.45 5.17 -2.72
C LYS A 511 21.99 3.99 -3.59
N ILE A 512 21.21 4.24 -4.64
CA ILE A 512 20.83 3.21 -5.62
C ILE A 512 22.08 2.58 -6.23
N TYR A 513 23.04 3.41 -6.66
CA TYR A 513 24.32 2.93 -7.19
C TYR A 513 25.06 2.03 -6.19
N MET A 514 25.17 2.45 -4.93
CA MET A 514 25.82 1.69 -3.87
C MET A 514 25.18 0.31 -3.68
N LEU A 515 23.85 0.23 -3.69
CA LEU A 515 23.15 -1.05 -3.54
C LEU A 515 23.44 -1.99 -4.73
N LEU A 516 23.59 -1.47 -5.95
CA LEU A 516 23.98 -2.25 -7.13
C LEU A 516 25.46 -2.67 -7.11
N HIS A 517 26.32 -1.89 -6.46
CA HIS A 517 27.78 -2.07 -6.49
C HIS A 517 28.35 -2.49 -5.13
N SER A 518 27.58 -3.29 -4.37
CA SER A 518 28.02 -3.90 -3.11
C SER A 518 28.56 -2.89 -2.09
N GLY A 519 27.91 -1.73 -1.99
CA GLY A 519 28.26 -0.63 -1.10
C GLY A 519 29.29 0.36 -1.65
N SER A 520 29.81 0.15 -2.86
CA SER A 520 30.79 1.07 -3.46
C SER A 520 30.10 2.32 -4.00
N LEU A 521 30.69 3.50 -3.73
CA LEU A 521 30.26 4.75 -4.33
C LEU A 521 30.60 4.82 -5.84
N PRO A 522 29.91 5.69 -6.60
CA PRO A 522 30.27 5.93 -7.99
C PRO A 522 31.71 6.46 -8.14
N PRO A 523 32.40 6.19 -9.26
CA PRO A 523 33.75 6.68 -9.49
C PRO A 523 33.84 8.21 -9.38
N GLY A 524 34.80 8.70 -8.58
CA GLY A 524 35.00 10.14 -8.36
C GLY A 524 34.31 10.68 -7.10
N PHE A 525 33.46 9.89 -6.44
CA PHE A 525 32.79 10.27 -5.20
C PHE A 525 33.43 9.62 -3.97
N THR A 526 33.33 10.31 -2.84
CA THR A 526 33.79 9.83 -1.53
C THR A 526 32.70 10.06 -0.48
N ALA A 527 32.66 9.21 0.55
CA ALA A 527 31.71 9.36 1.65
C ALA A 527 32.17 10.41 2.68
N ASP A 528 33.46 10.74 2.72
CA ASP A 528 34.10 11.51 3.80
C ASP A 528 33.43 12.85 4.11
N CYS A 529 32.82 13.49 3.10
CA CYS A 529 32.20 14.81 3.24
C CYS A 529 30.66 14.81 3.17
N LEU A 530 30.01 13.68 2.84
CA LEU A 530 28.54 13.53 2.75
C LEU A 530 28.00 12.28 3.48
N SER A 531 28.74 11.82 4.49
CA SER A 531 28.45 10.57 5.19
C SER A 531 27.14 10.60 5.97
N ASN A 532 26.72 11.76 6.47
CA ASN A 532 25.48 11.89 7.25
C ASN A 532 24.26 11.85 6.33
N GLN A 533 24.32 12.51 5.17
CA GLN A 533 23.32 12.43 4.11
C GLN A 533 23.14 10.98 3.63
N LEU A 534 24.23 10.26 3.37
CA LEU A 534 24.17 8.83 3.00
C LEU A 534 23.57 7.97 4.12
N ALA A 535 23.92 8.24 5.38
CA ALA A 535 23.39 7.51 6.52
C ALA A 535 21.89 7.78 6.73
N PHE A 536 21.43 9.00 6.48
CA PHE A 536 20.01 9.35 6.51
C PHE A 536 19.24 8.54 5.47
N VAL A 537 19.68 8.56 4.21
CA VAL A 537 19.02 7.80 3.14
C VAL A 537 19.11 6.29 3.38
N ASP A 538 20.23 5.77 3.90
CA ASP A 538 20.37 4.35 4.28
C ASP A 538 19.39 3.91 5.38
N ALA A 539 19.00 4.83 6.26
CA ALA A 539 18.03 4.56 7.33
C ALA A 539 16.58 4.57 6.86
N LEU A 540 16.29 5.10 5.67
CA LEU A 540 14.94 5.11 5.12
C LEU A 540 14.53 3.69 4.69
N PRO A 541 13.31 3.22 5.07
CA PRO A 541 12.84 1.88 4.74
C PRO A 541 12.92 1.53 3.25
N LEU A 542 12.69 2.52 2.37
CA LEU A 542 12.76 2.33 0.93
C LEU A 542 14.13 1.90 0.43
N TYR A 543 15.22 2.48 0.96
CA TYR A 543 16.57 2.36 0.39
C TYR A 543 17.37 1.16 0.89
N ASN A 544 16.69 0.00 0.99
CA ASN A 544 17.33 -1.29 1.15
C ASN A 544 17.10 -2.17 -0.09
N ALA A 545 17.98 -3.15 -0.34
CA ALA A 545 17.93 -3.95 -1.56
C ALA A 545 16.62 -4.73 -1.76
N VAL A 546 15.97 -5.16 -0.67
CA VAL A 546 14.72 -5.93 -0.74
C VAL A 546 13.54 -5.02 -1.10
N THR A 547 13.43 -3.87 -0.45
CA THR A 547 12.33 -2.93 -0.66
C THR A 547 12.47 -2.17 -1.97
N LEU A 548 13.70 -1.76 -2.32
CA LEU A 548 13.98 -0.97 -3.53
C LEU A 548 13.91 -1.80 -4.82
N PHE A 549 14.54 -2.98 -4.83
CA PHE A 549 14.61 -3.88 -5.99
C PHE A 549 13.72 -5.12 -5.86
N GLY A 550 12.69 -5.05 -5.02
CA GLY A 550 11.75 -6.16 -4.83
C GLY A 550 11.04 -6.58 -6.12
N ASN A 551 10.10 -7.51 -6.00
CA ASN A 551 9.40 -8.08 -7.16
C ASN A 551 7.93 -7.61 -7.24
N THR A 552 7.58 -6.54 -6.52
CA THR A 552 6.20 -6.04 -6.48
C THR A 552 6.12 -4.55 -6.23
N CYS A 553 5.24 -3.88 -6.96
CA CYS A 553 4.79 -2.51 -6.66
C CYS A 553 3.82 -2.42 -5.48
N ALA A 554 3.41 -3.54 -4.88
CA ALA A 554 2.67 -3.46 -3.64
C ALA A 554 3.53 -2.68 -2.64
N ILE A 555 2.97 -1.60 -2.10
CA ILE A 555 3.56 -0.88 -0.97
C ILE A 555 3.40 -1.83 0.22
N LEU A 556 4.40 -2.70 0.41
CA LEU A 556 4.60 -3.47 1.64
C LEU A 556 5.33 -2.62 2.69
N ASP A 557 5.71 -1.39 2.33
CA ASP A 557 6.34 -0.42 3.20
C ASP A 557 5.27 0.23 4.07
N THR A 558 5.29 -0.06 5.35
CA THR A 558 4.23 0.32 6.28
C THR A 558 4.46 1.70 6.90
N SER A 559 5.38 2.50 6.32
CA SER A 559 5.57 3.91 6.69
C SER A 559 4.23 4.65 6.59
N PRO A 560 3.72 5.28 7.67
CA PRO A 560 2.45 6.04 7.69
C PRO A 560 2.49 7.32 6.84
N LEU A 561 3.58 7.55 6.12
CA LEU A 561 3.88 8.80 5.45
C LEU A 561 3.64 8.71 3.94
N ALA A 562 3.43 7.55 3.33
CA ALA A 562 3.04 7.47 1.92
C ALA A 562 1.60 7.97 1.72
N ARG A 563 1.40 9.26 1.51
CA ARG A 563 0.11 9.86 1.11
C ARG A 563 0.21 10.30 -0.35
N CYS A 564 -0.29 9.49 -1.28
CA CYS A 564 -0.70 10.07 -2.56
C CYS A 564 -1.82 11.08 -2.26
N ILE A 565 -1.57 12.38 -2.51
CA ILE A 565 -2.57 13.43 -2.36
C ILE A 565 -3.60 13.25 -3.49
N PRO A 566 -4.89 12.97 -3.21
CA PRO A 566 -5.90 12.93 -4.26
C PRO A 566 -6.11 14.35 -4.80
N VAL A 567 -5.78 14.59 -6.07
CA VAL A 567 -6.25 15.78 -6.77
C VAL A 567 -7.74 15.60 -7.08
N PRO A 568 -8.60 16.58 -6.77
CA PRO A 568 -10.02 16.50 -7.11
C PRO A 568 -10.22 16.65 -8.62
N HIS A 569 -10.10 15.56 -9.39
CA HIS A 569 -10.51 15.53 -10.80
C HIS A 569 -12.01 15.26 -10.97
N ARG A 570 -12.59 15.83 -12.03
CA ARG A 570 -14.02 15.89 -12.30
C ARG A 570 -14.62 14.70 -13.05
N ASP A 571 -13.87 13.64 -13.37
CA ASP A 571 -14.39 12.51 -14.16
C ASP A 571 -13.93 11.12 -13.67
N PRO A 572 -14.72 10.05 -13.91
CA PRO A 572 -14.44 8.69 -13.45
C PRO A 572 -13.71 7.87 -14.52
N TYR A 573 -12.38 7.87 -14.52
CA TYR A 573 -11.57 6.86 -15.23
C TYR A 573 -10.43 6.33 -14.33
N PRO A 574 -10.03 5.05 -14.47
CA PRO A 574 -9.06 4.42 -13.58
C PRO A 574 -7.63 4.72 -14.04
N ALA A 575 -7.07 5.86 -13.64
CA ALA A 575 -5.62 6.04 -13.56
C ALA A 575 -5.14 5.55 -12.18
N ASN A 576 -3.96 4.91 -12.13
CA ASN A 576 -3.31 4.26 -10.96
C ASN A 576 -4.21 4.09 -9.72
N GLN A 577 -5.00 3.00 -9.67
CA GLN A 577 -5.85 2.69 -8.50
C GLN A 577 -5.05 2.45 -7.19
N ALA A 578 -3.72 2.36 -7.26
CA ALA A 578 -2.86 2.38 -6.08
C ALA A 578 -2.89 3.72 -5.31
N CYS A 579 -3.21 4.84 -5.97
CA CYS A 579 -3.21 6.18 -5.35
C CYS A 579 -4.61 6.84 -5.22
N ALA A 580 -5.65 6.35 -5.90
CA ALA A 580 -6.92 7.08 -6.05
C ALA A 580 -8.04 6.77 -5.03
N GLN A 581 -7.82 5.94 -4.01
CA GLN A 581 -8.92 5.44 -3.14
C GLN A 581 -9.14 6.18 -1.80
N THR A 582 -8.91 7.50 -1.74
CA THR A 582 -9.36 8.34 -0.61
C THR A 582 -10.23 9.51 -1.10
N HIS A 583 -11.53 9.43 -0.79
CA HIS A 583 -12.57 10.48 -0.83
C HIS A 583 -13.48 10.65 -2.07
N GLN A 584 -14.69 10.08 -1.98
CA GLN A 584 -15.94 10.76 -2.35
C GLN A 584 -17.01 10.48 -1.28
N ALA A 585 -17.36 11.50 -0.48
CA ALA A 585 -18.71 11.83 0.05
C ALA A 585 -18.65 12.53 1.43
N SER A 586 -18.71 13.86 1.43
CA SER A 586 -19.46 14.64 2.43
C SER A 586 -19.63 16.08 1.94
N GLY A 587 -20.70 16.32 1.18
CA GLY A 587 -21.21 17.67 1.00
C GLY A 587 -22.18 17.96 2.15
N ASP A 588 -21.86 18.94 3.00
CA ASP A 588 -22.83 19.46 3.96
C ASP A 588 -22.77 20.99 4.08
N ALA A 589 -23.97 21.57 3.99
CA ALA A 589 -24.25 22.99 3.96
C ALA A 589 -24.07 23.65 5.33
N ARG A 590 -23.46 24.85 5.37
CA ARG A 590 -23.43 25.69 6.58
C ARG A 590 -24.72 26.52 6.70
N PRO A 591 -25.30 26.67 7.92
CA PRO A 591 -26.36 27.64 8.18
C PRO A 591 -25.79 28.99 8.63
N ASP A 592 -26.39 30.07 8.15
CA ASP A 592 -26.17 31.46 8.57
C ASP A 592 -26.54 31.67 10.05
N ALA A 593 -25.62 32.26 10.82
CA ALA A 593 -25.89 32.74 12.18
C ALA A 593 -25.89 34.27 12.21
N HIS A 594 -27.08 34.83 12.43
CA HIS A 594 -27.36 36.24 12.68
C HIS A 594 -26.76 36.71 14.02
N VAL A 595 -26.02 37.83 14.02
CA VAL A 595 -25.57 38.54 15.24
C VAL A 595 -26.42 39.81 15.43
N PRO A 596 -27.03 40.07 16.61
CA PRO A 596 -27.77 41.29 16.86
C PRO A 596 -26.86 42.43 17.39
N ASN A 597 -27.07 43.61 16.80
CA ASN A 597 -26.38 44.86 17.09
C ASN A 597 -27.15 45.69 18.15
N ARG A 598 -26.46 46.22 19.17
CA ARG A 598 -26.76 47.44 19.98
C ARG A 598 -25.45 47.84 20.68
N ARG A 599 -24.96 49.08 20.77
CA ARG A 599 -25.49 50.48 20.77
C ARG A 599 -24.26 51.43 20.74
N PRO A 600 -24.36 52.79 20.74
CA PRO A 600 -25.49 53.69 21.05
C PRO A 600 -26.32 54.14 19.84
#